data_AF-A0A7K9YPG6-F1
#
_entry.id   AF-A0A7K9YPG6-F1
#
_cell.length_a   1.000
_cell.length_b   1.000
_cell.length_c   1.000
_cell.angle_alpha   90.00
_cell.angle_beta   90.00
_cell.angle_gamma   90.00
#
_symmetry.space_group_name_H-M   'P 1'
#
loop_
_entity.id
_entity.type
_entity.pdbx_description
1 polymer ?
#
loop_
_entity_poly.entity_id
_entity_poly.type
_entity_poly.pdbx_seq_one_letter_code
_entity_poly.pdbx_strand_id
1 'polypeptide(L)'
;AVPQAVQCPGGSGAWEEVTVYGSSRLCRSQRNPCNGSEELAPLCPENAVCAPDGPGLSQCLCGGSFHGYKCLRQGAFPVPLFCSVLGTVTAVLSLALWGTQRRHAAAG
;
A
#
# COMPACT_ATOMS: atom_id res chain seq x y z
N ALA A 1 -25.37 12.21 -32.82
CA ALA A 1 -23.97 12.49 -32.42
C ALA A 1 -23.10 11.38 -32.97
N VAL A 2 -22.01 11.69 -33.67
CA VAL A 2 -21.03 10.69 -34.15
C VAL A 2 -20.04 10.41 -33.01
N PRO A 3 -19.63 9.16 -32.73
CA PRO A 3 -18.64 8.90 -31.69
C PRO A 3 -17.33 9.60 -32.07
N GLN A 4 -16.83 10.47 -31.19
CA GLN A 4 -15.51 11.08 -31.38
C GLN A 4 -14.44 9.99 -31.47
N ALA A 5 -13.44 10.19 -32.32
CA ALA A 5 -12.34 9.25 -32.50
C ALA A 5 -11.65 8.96 -31.15
N VAL A 6 -11.92 7.79 -30.59
CA VAL A 6 -11.54 7.42 -29.22
C VAL A 6 -10.01 7.32 -29.14
N GLN A 7 -9.37 8.05 -28.23
CA GLN A 7 -7.94 7.94 -28.00
C GLN A 7 -7.60 6.68 -27.18
N CYS A 8 -6.37 6.20 -27.30
CA CYS A 8 -5.88 5.15 -26.41
C CYS A 8 -5.92 5.64 -24.95
N PRO A 9 -6.28 4.79 -23.98
CA PRO A 9 -6.16 5.12 -22.57
C PRO A 9 -4.72 5.54 -22.25
N GLY A 10 -4.54 6.60 -21.46
CA GLY A 10 -3.20 7.15 -21.17
C GLY A 10 -2.53 7.88 -22.34
N GLY A 11 -3.23 8.09 -23.46
CA GLY A 11 -2.68 8.68 -24.67
C GLY A 11 -1.84 7.68 -25.49
N SER A 12 -1.40 8.10 -26.68
CA SER A 12 -0.60 7.24 -27.57
C SER A 12 0.77 6.91 -27.00
N GLY A 13 1.36 7.81 -26.20
CA GLY A 13 2.68 7.60 -25.59
C GLY A 13 2.74 6.47 -24.56
N ALA A 14 1.59 6.02 -24.04
CA ALA A 14 1.48 4.89 -23.12
C ALA A 14 1.61 3.52 -23.80
N TRP A 15 1.71 3.46 -25.13
CA TRP A 15 1.70 2.23 -25.92
C TRP A 15 2.88 2.20 -26.89
N GLU A 16 3.39 1.00 -27.20
CA GLU A 16 4.44 0.83 -28.20
C GLU A 16 3.89 0.99 -29.61
N GLU A 17 2.67 0.47 -29.84
CA GLU A 17 2.03 0.48 -31.14
C GLU A 17 0.58 0.98 -31.01
N VAL A 18 0.24 1.99 -31.83
CA VAL A 18 -1.13 2.49 -31.96
C VAL A 18 -1.54 2.46 -33.43
N THR A 19 -2.53 1.63 -33.75
CA THR A 19 -3.06 1.47 -35.10
C THR A 19 -4.46 2.06 -35.18
N VAL A 20 -4.77 2.82 -36.24
CA VAL A 20 -6.09 3.45 -36.42
C VAL A 20 -6.84 2.76 -37.55
N TYR A 21 -8.06 2.29 -37.27
CA TYR A 21 -8.95 1.65 -38.23
C TYR A 21 -10.25 2.45 -38.35
N GLY A 22 -10.26 3.46 -39.22
CA GLY A 22 -11.41 4.35 -39.39
C GLY A 22 -11.76 5.06 -38.07
N SER A 23 -12.88 4.68 -37.45
CA SER A 23 -13.33 5.22 -36.16
C SER A 23 -12.82 4.46 -34.93
N SER A 24 -12.17 3.30 -35.10
CA SER A 24 -11.60 2.53 -33.99
C SER A 24 -10.08 2.67 -33.92
N ARG A 25 -9.52 2.42 -32.73
CA ARG A 25 -8.07 2.40 -32.50
C ARG A 25 -7.70 1.12 -31.77
N LEU A 26 -6.60 0.52 -32.17
CA LEU A 26 -5.96 -0.61 -31.51
C LEU A 26 -4.68 -0.11 -30.84
N CYS A 27 -4.58 -0.32 -29.54
CA CYS A 27 -3.42 0.07 -28.73
C CYS A 27 -2.77 -1.22 -28.22
N ARG A 28 -1.52 -1.48 -28.59
CA ARG A 28 -0.83 -2.74 -28.30
C ARG A 28 0.47 -2.46 -27.54
N SER A 29 0.81 -3.38 -26.64
CA SER A 29 2.03 -3.36 -25.84
C SER A 29 2.15 -2.09 -25.01
N GLN A 30 1.44 -2.05 -23.88
CA GLN A 30 1.52 -0.93 -22.94
C GLN A 30 2.98 -0.76 -22.47
N ARG A 31 3.50 0.46 -22.59
CA ARG A 31 4.83 0.81 -22.08
C ARG A 31 4.83 0.87 -20.56
N ASN A 32 5.94 0.48 -19.95
CA ASN A 32 6.13 0.66 -18.52
C ASN A 32 6.53 2.12 -18.23
N PRO A 33 5.68 2.93 -17.56
CA PRO A 33 6.00 4.31 -17.24
C PRO A 33 7.18 4.45 -16.27
N CYS A 34 7.59 3.37 -15.59
CA CYS A 34 8.73 3.35 -14.69
C CYS A 34 10.08 3.09 -15.38
N ASN A 35 10.11 2.76 -16.67
CA ASN A 35 11.36 2.49 -17.42
C ASN A 35 12.03 3.77 -17.98
N GLY A 36 11.59 4.96 -17.60
CA GLY A 36 12.19 6.24 -18.02
C GLY A 36 13.52 6.53 -17.33
N SER A 37 14.33 7.44 -17.90
CA SER A 37 15.55 7.97 -17.28
C SER A 37 15.25 8.63 -15.92
N GLU A 38 16.25 8.68 -15.02
CA GLU A 38 16.16 9.20 -13.64
C GLU A 38 15.44 10.55 -13.49
N GLU A 39 15.37 11.37 -14.54
CA GLU A 39 14.73 12.69 -14.54
C GLU A 39 13.19 12.65 -14.58
N LEU A 40 12.59 11.52 -14.99
CA LEU A 40 11.14 11.30 -15.02
C LEU A 40 10.66 10.13 -14.15
N ALA A 41 11.56 9.51 -13.38
CA ALA A 41 11.12 8.61 -12.33
C ALA A 41 10.18 9.41 -11.40
N PRO A 42 8.93 8.96 -11.15
CA PRO A 42 8.13 9.59 -10.11
C PRO A 42 9.01 9.68 -8.86
N LEU A 43 9.05 10.85 -8.23
CA LEU A 43 9.80 11.10 -6.99
C LEU A 43 9.22 10.22 -5.88
N CYS A 44 9.51 8.93 -5.94
CA CYS A 44 9.12 7.96 -4.95
C CYS A 44 9.96 8.23 -3.70
N PRO A 45 9.38 8.10 -2.50
CA PRO A 45 10.15 8.20 -1.27
C PRO A 45 11.23 7.12 -1.24
N GLU A 46 12.27 7.35 -0.44
CA GLU A 46 13.52 6.56 -0.38
C GLU A 46 13.32 5.03 -0.31
N ASN A 47 12.26 4.56 0.34
CA ASN A 47 11.95 3.13 0.51
C ASN A 47 10.81 2.64 -0.40
N ALA A 48 10.49 3.39 -1.44
CA ALA A 48 9.47 3.04 -2.41
C ALA A 48 10.06 2.86 -3.81
N VAL A 49 9.41 2.01 -4.58
CA VAL A 49 9.73 1.70 -5.97
C VAL A 49 8.58 2.12 -6.86
N CYS A 50 8.91 2.63 -8.05
CA CYS A 50 7.92 2.91 -9.06
C CYS A 50 7.26 1.61 -9.54
N ALA A 51 5.94 1.61 -9.64
CA ALA A 51 5.15 0.55 -10.24
C ALA A 51 4.12 1.13 -11.21
N PRO A 52 3.77 0.43 -12.29
CA PRO A 52 2.69 0.85 -13.19
C PRO A 52 1.32 0.83 -12.47
N ASP A 53 0.48 1.82 -12.74
CA ASP A 53 -0.91 1.91 -12.26
C ASP A 53 -1.90 2.08 -13.42
N GLY A 54 -1.57 1.50 -14.57
CA GLY A 54 -2.35 1.59 -15.80
C GLY A 54 -1.66 2.40 -16.90
N PRO A 55 -2.31 2.56 -18.07
CA PRO A 55 -1.70 3.20 -19.24
C PRO A 55 -1.33 4.65 -18.95
N GLY A 56 -0.03 4.95 -19.02
CA GLY A 56 0.50 6.30 -18.76
C GLY A 56 0.43 6.74 -17.29
N LEU A 57 0.09 5.84 -16.36
CA LEU A 57 0.00 6.14 -14.93
C LEU A 57 1.00 5.28 -14.14
N SER A 58 1.70 5.91 -13.19
CA SER A 58 2.60 5.24 -12.27
C SER A 58 2.21 5.55 -10.82
N GLN A 59 2.56 4.63 -9.94
CA GLN A 59 2.40 4.75 -8.49
C GLN A 59 3.70 4.36 -7.78
N CYS A 60 3.85 4.78 -6.53
CA CYS A 60 4.98 4.38 -5.69
C CYS A 60 4.52 3.34 -4.67
N LEU A 61 5.12 2.15 -4.71
CA LEU A 61 4.85 1.07 -3.77
C LEU A 61 6.04 0.88 -2.85
N CYS A 62 5.80 0.53 -1.59
CA CYS A 62 6.90 0.25 -0.67
C CYS A 62 7.69 -0.98 -1.14
N GLY A 63 9.02 -0.86 -1.16
CA GLY A 63 9.92 -1.94 -1.54
C GLY A 63 10.15 -2.91 -0.39
N GLY A 64 10.39 -4.18 -0.71
CA GLY A 64 10.83 -5.18 0.28
C GLY A 64 9.90 -5.31 1.49
N SER A 65 10.45 -5.15 2.70
CA SER A 65 9.71 -5.23 3.97
C SER A 65 9.24 -3.88 4.51
N PHE A 66 9.35 -2.82 3.71
CA PHE A 66 8.86 -1.50 4.07
C PHE A 66 7.35 -1.39 3.85
N HIS A 67 6.67 -0.62 4.69
CA HIS A 67 5.23 -0.41 4.62
C HIS A 67 4.82 0.89 5.33
N GLY A 68 3.52 1.22 5.23
CA GLY A 68 2.93 2.40 5.87
C GLY A 68 3.14 3.70 5.08
N TYR A 69 2.72 4.81 5.69
CA TYR A 69 2.84 6.14 5.06
C TYR A 69 4.30 6.46 4.75
N LYS A 70 4.57 6.83 3.50
CA LYS A 70 5.92 7.12 2.97
C LYS A 70 6.94 5.98 3.13
N CYS A 71 6.48 4.73 3.37
CA CYS A 71 7.35 3.57 3.51
C CYS A 71 8.40 3.70 4.62
N LEU A 72 8.04 4.38 5.71
CA LEU A 72 8.96 4.65 6.83
C LEU A 72 9.00 3.51 7.86
N ARG A 73 8.06 2.54 7.81
CA ARG A 73 8.03 1.41 8.73
C ARG A 73 8.65 0.18 8.06
N GLN A 74 9.42 -0.58 8.80
CA GLN A 74 10.08 -1.79 8.32
C GLN A 74 9.78 -2.97 9.25
N GLY A 75 9.61 -4.16 8.67
CA GLY A 75 9.36 -5.39 9.43
C GLY A 75 7.89 -5.58 9.81
N ALA A 76 7.63 -6.48 10.76
CA ALA A 76 6.27 -6.79 11.21
C ALA A 76 6.05 -6.29 12.64
N PHE A 77 4.82 -5.90 12.94
CA PHE A 77 4.45 -5.59 14.32
C PHE A 77 4.57 -6.86 15.20
N PRO A 78 5.26 -6.82 16.36
CA PRO A 78 5.48 -7.99 17.19
C PRO A 78 4.24 -8.30 18.05
N VAL A 79 3.16 -8.72 17.37
CA VAL A 79 1.88 -9.11 17.98
C VAL A 79 2.04 -10.01 19.23
N PRO A 80 2.83 -11.10 19.22
CA PRO A 80 2.91 -11.98 20.38
C PRO A 80 3.48 -11.29 21.62
N LEU A 81 4.46 -10.39 21.45
CA LEU A 81 5.06 -9.65 22.56
C LEU A 81 4.09 -8.59 23.10
N PHE A 82 3.36 -7.91 22.22
CA PHE A 82 2.35 -6.95 22.65
C PHE A 82 1.23 -7.66 23.43
N CYS A 83 0.70 -8.76 22.89
CA CYS A 83 -0.36 -9.54 23.52
C CYS A 83 0.10 -10.17 24.84
N SER A 84 1.35 -10.63 24.94
CA SER A 84 1.87 -11.20 26.18
C SER A 84 1.94 -10.14 27.27
N VAL A 85 2.55 -8.98 27.03
CA VAL A 85 2.64 -7.89 28.02
C VAL A 85 1.24 -7.46 28.46
N LEU A 86 0.34 -7.21 27.52
CA LEU A 86 -1.04 -6.81 27.82
C LEU A 86 -1.76 -7.87 28.66
N GLY A 87 -1.62 -9.14 28.28
CA GLY A 87 -2.22 -10.28 28.98
C GLY A 87 -1.70 -10.40 30.42
N THR A 88 -0.39 -10.33 30.63
CA THR A 88 0.21 -10.47 31.97
C THR A 88 -0.23 -9.33 32.89
N VAL A 89 -0.18 -8.07 32.41
CA VAL A 89 -0.60 -6.91 33.21
C VAL A 89 -2.06 -7.04 33.60
N THR A 90 -2.93 -7.43 32.67
CA THR A 90 -4.36 -7.61 32.92
C THR A 90 -4.62 -8.73 33.93
N ALA A 91 -3.94 -9.87 33.79
CA ALA A 91 -4.06 -10.99 34.72
C ALA A 91 -3.60 -10.63 36.14
N VAL A 92 -2.47 -9.95 36.27
CA VAL A 92 -1.93 -9.49 37.57
C VAL A 92 -2.91 -8.53 38.24
N LEU A 93 -3.44 -7.54 37.52
CA LEU A 93 -4.42 -6.61 38.06
C LEU A 93 -5.70 -7.32 38.47
N SER A 94 -6.18 -8.26 37.66
CA SER A 94 -7.39 -9.04 37.95
C SER A 94 -7.21 -9.89 39.22
N LEU A 95 -6.07 -10.56 39.37
CA LEU A 95 -5.74 -11.35 40.56
C LEU A 95 -5.56 -10.47 41.80
N ALA A 96 -4.92 -9.31 41.67
CA ALA A 96 -4.75 -8.37 42.78
C ALA A 96 -6.10 -7.83 43.26
N LEU A 97 -6.96 -7.39 42.34
CA LEU A 97 -8.31 -6.91 42.64
C LEU A 97 -9.16 -8.02 43.25
N TRP A 98 -9.08 -9.24 42.74
CA TRP A 98 -9.75 -10.39 43.34
C TRP A 98 -9.28 -10.66 44.76
N GLY A 99 -7.98 -10.63 44.99
CA GLY A 99 -7.38 -10.83 46.32
C GLY A 99 -7.82 -9.75 47.31
N THR A 100 -7.82 -8.48 46.91
CA THR A 100 -8.27 -7.40 47.78
C THR A 100 -9.77 -7.47 48.03
N GLN A 101 -10.60 -7.66 47.00
CA GLN A 101 -12.06 -7.78 47.17
C GLN A 101 -12.47 -8.97 48.05
N ARG A 102 -11.84 -10.14 47.89
CA ARG A 102 -12.09 -11.29 48.76
C ARG A 102 -11.71 -11.05 50.22
N ARG A 103 -10.61 -10.34 50.46
CA ARG A 103 -10.18 -9.94 51.81
C ARG A 103 -11.15 -8.95 52.45
N HIS A 104 -11.73 -8.05 51.65
CA HIS A 104 -12.78 -7.15 52.13
C HIS A 104 -14.10 -7.88 52.42
N ALA A 105 -14.47 -8.90 51.63
CA ALA A 105 -15.69 -9.68 51.84
C ALA A 105 -15.60 -10.66 53.03
N ALA A 106 -14.40 -11.11 53.40
CA ALA A 106 -14.18 -12.03 54.53
C ALA A 106 -13.97 -11.34 55.89
N ALA A 107 -13.95 -9.99 55.92
CA ALA A 107 -13.66 -9.18 57.11
C ALA A 107 -14.85 -8.31 57.58
N GLY A 108 -16.03 -8.46 56.96
CA GLY A 108 -17.29 -7.84 57.38
C GLY A 108 -18.30 -8.90 57.79
#